data_AF-A0A6J4IJV4-F1
#
_entry.id   AF-A0A6J4IJV4-F1
#
_cell.length_a   1.000
_cell.length_b   1.000
_cell.length_c   1.000
_cell.angle_alpha   90.00
_cell.angle_beta   90.00
_cell.angle_gamma   90.00
#
_symmetry.space_group_name_H-M   'P 1'
#
loop_
_entity.id
_entity.type
_entity.pdbx_description
1 polymer ?
#
loop_
_entity_poly.entity_id
_entity_poly.type
_entity_poly.pdbx_seq_one_letter_code
_entity_poly.pdbx_strand_id
1 'polypeptide(L)'
;MPRRLSVALVRSLVHAQSNDVCIAVDVLRATTTLAVLFGQGCRGVWLAPDVDSALRIGRDSGRLICGEAGGLPPPGFDHGNSPVEFSRLDLTAREVVFATSNGTGTLRACAAGRHAYAGAFVNLTATVQAALRSLDALGDAAGRLLIACAGTHDRFST
;
A
#
# COMPACT_ATOMS: atom_id res chain seq x y z
N MET A 1 -25.21 -12.91 -7.40
CA MET A 1 -24.71 -13.73 -6.27
C MET A 1 -24.29 -12.83 -5.10
N PRO A 2 -24.36 -13.27 -3.83
CA PRO A 2 -23.91 -12.45 -2.71
C PRO A 2 -22.39 -12.22 -2.78
N ARG A 3 -21.96 -10.96 -2.65
CA ARG A 3 -20.54 -10.60 -2.61
C ARG A 3 -19.95 -11.05 -1.29
N ARG A 4 -18.86 -11.81 -1.33
CA ARG A 4 -18.14 -12.22 -0.11
C ARG A 4 -17.17 -11.12 0.32
N LEU A 5 -17.24 -10.73 1.59
CA LEU A 5 -16.28 -9.84 2.24
C LEU A 5 -15.44 -10.67 3.23
N SER A 6 -14.15 -10.42 3.27
CA SER A 6 -13.23 -11.01 4.24
C SER A 6 -12.31 -9.93 4.80
N VAL A 7 -11.93 -10.07 6.07
CA VAL A 7 -11.00 -9.16 6.73
C VAL A 7 -9.86 -9.99 7.33
N ALA A 8 -8.63 -9.71 6.91
CA ALA A 8 -7.43 -10.20 7.54
C ALA A 8 -6.92 -9.10 8.48
N LEU A 9 -6.89 -9.40 9.79
CA LEU A 9 -6.58 -8.40 10.82
C LEU A 9 -5.08 -8.10 10.99
N VAL A 10 -4.23 -8.97 10.44
CA VAL A 10 -2.77 -8.85 10.43
C VAL A 10 -2.22 -9.43 9.12
N ARG A 11 -0.97 -9.09 8.79
CA ARG A 11 -0.32 -9.51 7.54
C ARG A 11 -0.26 -11.03 7.38
N SER A 12 0.02 -11.80 8.44
CA SER A 12 0.11 -13.27 8.34
C SER A 12 -1.20 -13.97 7.96
N LEU A 13 -2.34 -13.28 8.16
CA LEU A 13 -3.66 -13.78 7.76
C LEU A 13 -4.06 -13.38 6.33
N VAL A 14 -3.20 -12.66 5.61
CA VAL A 14 -3.46 -12.23 4.23
C VAL A 14 -3.21 -13.39 3.28
N HIS A 15 -4.30 -14.04 2.87
CA HIS A 15 -4.31 -15.11 1.88
C HIS A 15 -5.09 -14.66 0.65
N ALA A 16 -4.48 -13.79 -0.16
CA ALA A 16 -5.09 -13.31 -1.40
C ALA A 16 -5.06 -14.40 -2.50
N GLN A 17 -6.16 -14.53 -3.24
CA GLN A 17 -6.32 -15.45 -4.36
C GLN A 17 -6.41 -14.68 -5.69
N SER A 18 -6.12 -15.32 -6.82
CA SER A 18 -6.03 -14.65 -8.14
C SER A 18 -7.31 -13.97 -8.63
N ASN A 19 -8.45 -14.23 -8.00
CA ASN A 19 -9.75 -13.61 -8.25
C ASN A 19 -10.20 -12.66 -7.13
N ASP A 20 -9.36 -12.42 -6.12
CA ASP A 20 -9.65 -11.47 -5.04
C ASP A 20 -9.42 -10.04 -5.50
N VAL A 21 -10.27 -9.13 -5.02
CA VAL A 21 -9.99 -7.70 -4.99
C VAL A 21 -9.56 -7.35 -3.58
N CYS A 22 -8.36 -6.79 -3.42
CA CYS A 22 -7.76 -6.54 -2.12
C CYS A 22 -7.67 -5.04 -1.83
N ILE A 23 -7.97 -4.65 -0.59
CA ILE A 23 -7.67 -3.32 -0.05
C ILE A 23 -6.70 -3.52 1.11
N ALA A 24 -5.43 -3.17 0.92
CA ALA A 24 -4.46 -3.12 2.00
C ALA A 24 -4.69 -1.87 2.85
N VAL A 25 -4.58 -2.01 4.17
CA VAL A 25 -4.80 -0.93 5.14
C VAL A 25 -3.64 -0.90 6.14
N ASP A 26 -2.90 0.21 6.12
CA ASP A 26 -1.87 0.57 7.11
C ASP A 26 -1.97 2.08 7.32
N VAL A 27 -2.99 2.49 8.10
CA VAL A 27 -3.36 3.90 8.28
C VAL A 27 -2.22 4.69 8.92
N LEU A 28 -1.45 4.07 9.81
CA LEU A 28 -0.34 4.68 10.55
C LEU A 28 0.98 3.98 10.21
N ARG A 29 1.62 4.32 9.08
CA ARG A 29 1.30 5.45 8.17
C ARG A 29 1.35 5.10 6.69
N ALA A 30 1.67 3.86 6.33
CA ALA A 30 2.07 3.54 4.96
C ALA A 30 0.99 3.84 3.91
N THR A 31 -0.25 3.37 4.07
CA THR A 31 -1.28 3.60 3.04
C THR A 31 -1.78 5.03 3.01
N THR A 32 -1.77 5.73 4.15
CA THR A 32 -2.04 7.18 4.21
C THR A 32 -0.96 7.96 3.46
N THR A 33 0.32 7.61 3.66
CA THR A 33 1.44 8.22 2.93
C THR A 33 1.33 7.98 1.43
N LEU A 34 1.03 6.75 1.01
CA LEU A 34 0.83 6.44 -0.41
C LEU A 34 -0.29 7.26 -1.03
N ALA A 35 -1.43 7.41 -0.34
CA ALA A 35 -2.53 8.24 -0.82
C ALA A 35 -2.11 9.71 -1.00
N VAL A 36 -1.34 10.26 -0.05
CA VAL A 36 -0.81 11.63 -0.17
C VAL A 36 0.22 11.75 -1.29
N LEU A 37 1.14 10.79 -1.45
CA LEU A 37 2.11 10.78 -2.55
C LEU A 37 1.42 10.93 -3.91
N PHE A 38 0.39 10.11 -4.16
CA PHE A 38 -0.38 10.20 -5.41
C PHE A 38 -1.19 11.49 -5.51
N GLY A 39 -1.74 11.99 -4.40
CA GLY A 39 -2.41 13.30 -4.36
C GLY A 39 -1.51 14.48 -4.73
N GLN A 40 -0.19 14.36 -4.51
CA GLN A 40 0.83 15.35 -4.84
C GLN A 40 1.45 15.15 -6.23
N GLY A 41 0.85 14.32 -7.09
CA GLY A 41 1.28 14.14 -8.48
C GLY A 41 2.35 13.07 -8.71
N CYS A 42 2.66 12.24 -7.71
CA CYS A 42 3.58 11.11 -7.88
C CYS A 42 3.09 10.18 -9.01
N ARG A 43 3.97 9.88 -9.97
CA ARG A 43 3.64 9.08 -11.16
C ARG A 43 3.55 7.58 -10.85
N GLY A 44 4.26 7.12 -9.83
CA GLY A 44 4.30 5.70 -9.49
C GLY A 44 5.15 5.42 -8.26
N VAL A 45 4.79 4.33 -7.58
CA VAL A 45 5.50 3.86 -6.38
C VAL A 45 5.93 2.42 -6.55
N TRP A 46 7.21 2.15 -6.31
CA TRP A 46 7.84 0.84 -6.32
C TRP A 46 7.94 0.33 -4.90
N LEU A 47 7.17 -0.71 -4.56
CA LEU A 47 7.17 -1.30 -3.22
C LEU A 47 8.37 -2.23 -3.06
N ALA A 48 9.39 -1.78 -2.31
CA ALA A 48 10.55 -2.59 -1.99
C ALA A 48 10.25 -3.54 -0.82
N PRO A 49 10.83 -4.76 -0.81
CA PRO A 49 10.64 -5.73 0.27
C PRO A 49 11.32 -5.33 1.58
N ASP A 50 12.40 -4.55 1.49
CA ASP A 50 13.27 -4.18 2.60
C ASP A 50 14.09 -2.92 2.25
N VAL A 51 14.81 -2.39 3.25
CA VAL A 51 15.63 -1.18 3.16
C VAL A 51 16.74 -1.34 2.10
N ASP A 52 17.44 -2.47 2.09
CA ASP A 52 18.56 -2.70 1.17
C ASP A 52 18.10 -2.74 -0.28
N SER A 53 16.97 -3.39 -0.54
CA SER A 53 16.34 -3.40 -1.87
C SER A 53 15.87 -2.01 -2.27
N ALA A 54 15.31 -1.23 -1.35
CA ALA A 54 14.91 0.15 -1.64
C ALA A 54 16.10 1.02 -2.04
N LEU A 55 17.20 0.94 -1.28
CA LEU A 55 18.44 1.65 -1.56
C LEU A 55 19.02 1.27 -2.93
N ARG A 56 19.06 -0.02 -3.24
CA ARG A 56 19.56 -0.51 -4.53
C ARG A 56 18.70 -0.02 -5.69
N ILE A 57 17.39 -0.25 -5.63
CA ILE A 57 16.47 0.15 -6.71
C ILE A 57 16.51 1.66 -6.92
N GLY A 58 16.52 2.44 -5.83
CA GLY A 58 16.58 3.90 -5.89
C GLY A 58 17.85 4.41 -6.56
N ARG A 59 19.02 3.92 -6.14
CA ARG A 59 20.32 4.29 -6.74
C ARG A 59 20.39 3.96 -8.23
N ASP A 60 19.92 2.76 -8.60
CA ASP A 60 19.98 2.29 -10.00
C ASP A 60 19.05 3.08 -10.93
N SER A 61 17.99 3.68 -10.39
CA SER A 61 16.95 4.33 -11.19
C SER A 61 16.81 5.84 -11.01
N GLY A 62 17.52 6.44 -10.05
CA GLY A 62 17.39 7.86 -9.72
C GLY A 62 16.04 8.25 -9.11
N ARG A 63 15.28 7.27 -8.61
CA ARG A 63 13.98 7.48 -7.93
C ARG A 63 14.19 7.92 -6.49
N LEU A 64 13.23 8.68 -5.96
CA LEU A 64 13.23 9.05 -4.54
C LEU A 64 13.07 7.79 -3.68
N ILE A 65 13.87 7.65 -2.64
CA ILE A 65 13.89 6.52 -1.72
C ILE A 65 13.20 6.96 -0.43
N CYS A 66 12.02 6.42 -0.17
CA CYS A 66 11.16 6.89 0.90
C CYS A 66 10.71 5.72 1.79
N GLY A 67 10.39 6.03 3.04
CA GLY A 67 9.80 5.06 3.95
C GLY A 67 10.44 5.03 5.33
N GLU A 68 10.36 3.90 6.01
CA GLU A 68 10.79 3.79 7.40
C GLU A 68 11.25 2.38 7.78
N ALA A 69 12.11 2.32 8.79
CA ALA A 69 12.34 1.15 9.62
C ALA A 69 12.29 1.57 11.08
N GLY A 70 11.40 0.98 11.88
CA GLY A 70 11.23 1.37 13.29
C GLY A 70 10.71 2.80 13.47
N GLY A 71 9.97 3.33 12.50
CA GLY A 71 9.35 4.65 12.52
C GLY A 71 10.22 5.80 12.00
N LEU A 72 11.48 5.55 11.66
CA LEU A 72 12.45 6.54 11.19
C LEU A 72 12.95 6.23 9.77
N PRO A 73 13.31 7.26 8.97
CA PRO A 73 13.96 7.04 7.68
C PRO A 73 15.34 6.38 7.89
N PRO A 74 15.63 5.26 7.20
CA PRO A 74 16.96 4.69 7.18
C PRO A 74 18.00 5.64 6.56
N PRO A 75 19.29 5.52 6.90
CA PRO A 75 20.35 6.27 6.24
C PRO A 75 20.35 6.08 4.71
N GLY A 76 20.43 7.20 3.97
CA GLY A 76 20.39 7.20 2.51
C GLY A 76 18.99 7.23 1.90
N PHE A 77 17.93 7.28 2.71
CA PHE A 77 16.59 7.62 2.23
C PHE A 77 16.45 9.14 2.09
N ASP A 78 15.74 9.57 1.06
CA ASP A 78 15.42 10.98 0.81
C ASP A 78 14.36 11.48 1.79
N HIS A 79 13.37 10.65 2.12
CA HIS A 79 12.24 11.00 2.99
C HIS A 79 11.77 9.84 3.89
N GLY A 80 11.04 10.19 4.96
CA GLY A 80 10.43 9.22 5.87
C GLY A 80 9.11 8.61 5.36
N ASN A 81 8.30 8.09 6.29
CA ASN A 81 6.92 7.66 6.07
C ASN A 81 5.93 8.66 6.72
N SER A 82 6.08 9.95 6.42
CA SER A 82 5.27 11.03 7.00
C SER A 82 4.32 11.65 5.96
N PRO A 83 3.00 11.45 6.05
CA PRO A 83 2.05 12.08 5.13
C PRO A 83 2.13 13.62 5.14
N VAL A 84 2.40 14.21 6.32
CA VAL A 84 2.51 15.67 6.48
C VAL A 84 3.75 16.24 5.79
N GLU A 85 4.82 15.47 5.72
CA GLU A 85 6.02 15.85 4.97
C GLU A 85 5.70 15.87 3.47
N PHE A 86 5.13 14.78 2.95
CA PHE A 86 4.81 14.66 1.52
C PHE A 86 3.75 15.66 1.05
N SER A 87 2.78 16.05 1.89
CA SER A 87 1.76 17.03 1.52
C SER A 87 2.31 18.43 1.21
N ARG A 88 3.59 18.67 1.47
CA ARG A 88 4.29 19.94 1.21
C ARG A 88 5.25 19.85 0.02
N LEU A 89 5.39 18.68 -0.59
CA LEU A 89 6.26 18.45 -1.73
C LEU A 89 5.46 18.45 -3.03
N ASP A 90 6.08 18.92 -4.11
CA ASP A 90 5.61 18.68 -5.47
C ASP A 90 6.28 17.41 -6.00
N LEU A 91 5.48 16.39 -6.28
CA LEU A 91 5.94 15.09 -6.77
C LEU A 91 5.54 14.85 -8.22
N THR A 92 5.10 15.91 -8.93
CA THR A 92 4.75 15.84 -10.34
C THR A 92 5.88 15.20 -11.15
N ALA A 93 5.52 14.17 -11.92
CA ALA A 93 6.43 13.36 -12.73
C ALA A 93 7.52 12.59 -11.96
N ARG A 94 7.52 12.61 -10.62
CA ARG A 94 8.45 11.82 -9.79
C ARG A 94 7.93 10.40 -9.60
N GLU A 95 8.86 9.46 -9.47
CA GLU A 95 8.58 8.11 -9.00
C GLU A 95 9.30 7.88 -7.67
N VAL A 96 8.70 7.05 -6.82
CA VAL A 96 9.19 6.76 -5.48
C VAL A 96 9.46 5.26 -5.35
N VAL A 97 10.53 4.89 -4.66
CA VAL A 97 10.73 3.56 -4.09
C VAL A 97 10.36 3.63 -2.62
N PHE A 98 9.49 2.74 -2.17
CA PHE A 98 8.88 2.81 -0.84
C PHE A 98 9.09 1.51 -0.07
N ALA A 99 9.69 1.61 1.12
CA ALA A 99 9.91 0.49 2.04
C ALA A 99 9.38 0.83 3.44
N THR A 100 8.57 -0.06 4.03
CA THR A 100 8.07 0.10 5.40
C THR A 100 8.03 -1.26 6.10
N SER A 101 8.05 -1.24 7.42
CA SER A 101 8.06 -2.43 8.27
C SER A 101 6.83 -3.33 8.07
N ASN A 102 5.64 -2.73 7.90
CA ASN A 102 4.36 -3.47 7.85
C ASN A 102 3.63 -3.32 6.50
N GLY A 103 3.34 -2.07 6.10
CA GLY A 103 2.47 -1.77 4.96
C GLY A 103 2.96 -2.31 3.61
N THR A 104 4.25 -2.19 3.29
CA THR A 104 4.78 -2.70 2.01
C THR A 104 4.65 -4.22 1.89
N GLY A 105 4.94 -4.94 2.97
CA GLY A 105 4.76 -6.39 3.03
C GLY A 105 3.31 -6.83 2.83
N THR A 106 2.37 -6.07 3.39
CA THR A 106 0.92 -6.33 3.26
C THR A 106 0.42 -6.05 1.84
N LEU A 107 0.81 -4.91 1.25
CA LEU A 107 0.50 -4.58 -0.14
C LEU A 107 1.07 -5.62 -1.11
N ARG A 108 2.30 -6.09 -0.87
CA ARG A 108 2.91 -7.15 -1.68
C ARG A 108 2.18 -8.48 -1.53
N ALA A 109 1.66 -8.83 -0.35
CA ALA A 109 0.83 -10.01 -0.17
C ALA A 109 -0.51 -9.90 -0.94
N CYS A 110 -1.10 -8.70 -0.99
CA CYS A 110 -2.29 -8.42 -1.80
C CYS A 110 -2.04 -8.52 -3.32
N ALA A 111 -0.78 -8.46 -3.79
CA ALA A 111 -0.46 -8.54 -5.22
C ALA A 111 -0.73 -9.92 -5.85
N ALA A 112 -0.98 -10.96 -5.03
CA ALA A 112 -1.51 -12.24 -5.52
C ALA A 112 -2.99 -12.16 -5.92
N GLY A 113 -3.68 -11.08 -5.50
CA GLY A 113 -5.03 -10.72 -5.93
C GLY A 113 -5.09 -10.25 -7.37
N ARG A 114 -6.30 -10.24 -7.95
CA ARG A 114 -6.55 -9.63 -9.27
C ARG A 114 -6.28 -8.12 -9.25
N HIS A 115 -6.71 -7.46 -8.17
CA HIS A 115 -6.52 -6.04 -7.94
C HIS A 115 -6.10 -5.81 -6.51
N ALA A 116 -5.20 -4.85 -6.29
CA ALA A 116 -4.78 -4.41 -4.97
C ALA A 116 -4.85 -2.88 -4.88
N TYR A 117 -5.44 -2.39 -3.79
CA TYR A 117 -5.57 -0.97 -3.50
C TYR A 117 -4.94 -0.63 -2.15
N ALA A 118 -4.35 0.56 -2.05
CA ALA A 118 -3.95 1.14 -0.77
C ALA A 118 -5.10 1.99 -0.21
N GLY A 119 -5.76 1.51 0.84
CA GLY A 119 -6.86 2.20 1.51
C GLY A 119 -6.42 2.90 2.79
N ALA A 120 -6.91 4.12 2.99
CA ALA A 120 -6.77 4.94 4.18
C ALA A 120 -8.02 5.82 4.35
N PHE A 121 -8.16 6.48 5.50
CA PHE A 121 -9.30 7.39 5.73
C PHE A 121 -9.35 8.54 4.70
N VAL A 122 -8.19 9.07 4.32
CA VAL A 122 -8.06 10.19 3.38
C VAL A 122 -8.53 9.87 1.95
N ASN A 123 -8.62 8.59 1.58
CA ASN A 123 -9.07 8.14 0.26
C ASN A 123 -10.13 7.04 0.34
N LEU A 124 -10.86 6.96 1.47
CA LEU A 124 -11.79 5.86 1.79
C LEU A 124 -12.84 5.65 0.69
N THR A 125 -13.62 6.69 0.39
CA THR A 125 -14.71 6.61 -0.60
C THR A 125 -14.17 6.23 -1.98
N ALA A 126 -13.08 6.87 -2.42
CA ALA A 126 -12.49 6.58 -3.73
C ALA A 126 -12.00 5.13 -3.84
N THR A 127 -11.35 4.62 -2.79
CA THR A 127 -10.82 3.25 -2.73
C THR A 127 -11.94 2.22 -2.75
N VAL A 128 -12.98 2.40 -1.91
CA VAL A 128 -14.12 1.48 -1.86
C VAL A 128 -14.83 1.44 -3.22
N GLN A 129 -15.09 2.60 -3.83
CA GLN A 129 -15.76 2.64 -5.13
C GLN A 129 -14.92 1.99 -6.24
N ALA A 130 -13.60 2.19 -6.24
CA ALA A 130 -12.72 1.52 -7.19
C ALA A 130 -12.70 0.00 -7.00
N ALA A 131 -12.60 -0.47 -5.75
CA ALA A 131 -12.60 -1.89 -5.43
C ALA A 131 -13.94 -2.57 -5.81
N LEU A 132 -15.07 -1.90 -5.54
CA LEU A 132 -16.39 -2.43 -5.94
C LEU A 132 -16.54 -2.51 -7.46
N ARG A 133 -16.08 -1.51 -8.22
CA ARG A 133 -16.07 -1.57 -9.68
C ARG A 133 -15.19 -2.72 -10.21
N SER A 134 -14.01 -2.92 -9.62
CA SER A 134 -13.15 -4.04 -10.00
C SER A 134 -13.76 -5.40 -9.67
N LEU A 135 -14.49 -5.50 -8.56
CA LEU A 135 -15.21 -6.71 -8.20
C LEU A 135 -16.38 -6.97 -9.16
N ASP A 136 -17.12 -5.94 -9.56
CA ASP A 136 -18.20 -6.04 -10.56
C ASP A 136 -17.70 -6.49 -11.93
N ALA A 137 -16.51 -6.04 -12.33
CA ALA A 137 -15.88 -6.46 -13.58
C ALA A 137 -15.47 -7.94 -13.61
N LEU A 138 -15.50 -8.65 -12.48
CA LEU A 138 -15.25 -10.10 -12.43
C LEU A 138 -16.47 -10.95 -12.85
N GLY A 139 -17.67 -10.36 -12.92
CA GLY A 139 -18.90 -11.05 -13.33
C GLY A 139 -19.23 -12.24 -12.41
N ASP A 140 -19.50 -13.41 -13.02
CA ASP A 140 -19.86 -14.64 -12.30
C ASP A 140 -18.67 -15.35 -11.65
N ALA A 141 -17.44 -14.86 -11.83
CA ALA A 141 -16.30 -15.40 -11.11
C ALA A 141 -16.50 -15.17 -9.60
N ALA A 142 -16.33 -16.23 -8.80
CA ALA A 142 -16.54 -16.24 -7.35
C ALA A 142 -15.46 -15.47 -6.57
N GLY A 143 -15.15 -14.23 -6.98
CA GLY A 143 -14.23 -13.33 -6.30
C GLY A 143 -14.81 -12.78 -5.00
N ARG A 144 -13.92 -12.32 -4.12
CA ARG A 144 -14.29 -11.63 -2.88
C ARG A 144 -13.55 -10.31 -2.74
N LEU A 145 -14.08 -9.44 -1.89
CA LEU A 145 -13.35 -8.28 -1.38
C LEU A 145 -12.59 -8.70 -0.12
N LEU A 146 -11.26 -8.56 -0.13
CA LEU A 146 -10.39 -8.79 1.03
C LEU A 146 -9.86 -7.46 1.56
N ILE A 147 -10.22 -7.12 2.79
CA ILE A 147 -9.56 -6.03 3.52
C ILE A 147 -8.37 -6.64 4.27
N ALA A 148 -7.17 -6.21 3.92
CA ALA A 148 -5.91 -6.70 4.47
C ALA A 148 -5.28 -5.65 5.38
N CYS A 149 -5.52 -5.77 6.68
CA CYS A 149 -4.91 -4.92 7.69
C CYS A 149 -3.46 -5.34 7.90
N ALA A 150 -2.53 -4.38 7.84
CA ALA A 150 -1.11 -4.67 8.05
C ALA A 150 -0.80 -5.08 9.49
N GLY A 151 -1.56 -4.56 10.45
CA GLY A 151 -1.24 -4.66 11.87
C GLY A 151 0.08 -3.95 12.20
N THR A 152 0.59 -4.21 13.40
CA THR A 152 1.90 -3.71 13.84
C THR A 152 2.69 -4.89 14.42
N HIS A 153 3.83 -5.24 13.83
CA HIS A 153 4.60 -6.43 14.21
C HIS A 153 3.74 -7.71 14.27
N ASP A 154 2.88 -7.88 13.26
CA ASP A 154 1.91 -8.98 13.13
C ASP A 154 0.93 -9.11 14.30
N ARG A 155 0.66 -8.00 14.99
CA ARG A 155 -0.40 -7.88 16.00
C ARG A 155 -1.50 -6.97 15.48
N PHE A 156 -2.72 -7.23 15.93
CA PHE A 156 -3.88 -6.38 15.63
C PHE A 156 -3.59 -4.92 16.02
N SER A 157 -4.00 -4.01 15.15
CA SER A 157 -3.93 -2.56 15.37
C SER A 157 -5.35 -2.00 15.30
N THR A 158 -5.73 -1.25 16.32
CA THR A 158 -7.01 -0.51 16.39
C THR A 158 -6.99 0.74 15.52
#